data_AF-A0A3D2JVX0-F1
#
_entry.id   AF-A0A3D2JVX0-F1
#
_cell.length_a   1.000
_cell.length_b   1.000
_cell.length_c   1.000
_cell.angle_alpha   90.00
_cell.angle_beta   90.00
_cell.angle_gamma   90.00
#
_symmetry.space_group_name_H-M   'P 1'
#
loop_
_entity.id
_entity.type
_entity.pdbx_description
1 polymer ?
#
loop_
_entity_poly.entity_id
_entity_poly.type
_entity_poly.pdbx_seq_one_letter_code
_entity_poly.pdbx_strand_id
1 'polypeptide(L)'
;MADNNESNLTADDENKLIAQRREKLQQLRQQREAFPNDFERKHRSAELIEEFDDKDADELKQLASPAVVAGRIIRMRGPFVVIQDGYGQMQ
;
A
#
# COMPACT_ATOMS: atom_id res chain seq x y z
N MET A 1 -25.45 8.97 -5.56
CA MET A 1 -25.73 8.53 -4.18
C MET A 1 -24.71 7.44 -3.88
N ALA A 2 -23.73 7.75 -3.02
CA ALA A 2 -22.55 6.90 -2.80
C ALA A 2 -22.91 5.63 -2.00
N ASP A 3 -22.42 4.48 -2.48
CA ASP A 3 -22.47 3.20 -1.76
C ASP A 3 -21.57 3.26 -0.52
N ASN A 4 -22.18 3.56 0.63
CA ASN A 4 -21.59 3.37 1.94
C ASN A 4 -21.60 1.88 2.29
N ASN A 5 -20.56 1.15 1.88
CA ASN A 5 -20.34 -0.22 2.33
C ASN A 5 -19.68 -0.21 3.72
N GLU A 6 -20.47 0.06 4.76
CA GLU A 6 -20.11 -0.32 6.14
C GLU A 6 -20.33 -1.83 6.28
N SER A 7 -19.28 -2.61 6.00
CA SER A 7 -19.29 -4.05 6.22
C SER A 7 -19.21 -4.33 7.72
N ASN A 8 -20.36 -4.56 8.33
CA ASN A 8 -20.50 -5.13 9.66
C ASN A 8 -20.00 -6.59 9.61
N LEU A 9 -18.68 -6.78 9.75
CA LEU A 9 -18.05 -8.10 9.76
C LEU A 9 -18.56 -8.90 10.95
N THR A 10 -19.17 -10.06 10.67
CA THR A 10 -19.55 -10.98 11.75
C THR A 10 -18.29 -11.57 12.40
N ALA A 11 -18.36 -11.95 13.67
CA ALA A 11 -17.24 -12.58 14.38
C ALA A 11 -16.71 -13.84 13.64
N ASP A 12 -17.58 -14.56 12.93
CA ASP A 12 -17.20 -15.72 12.12
C ASP A 12 -16.40 -15.33 10.87
N ASP A 13 -16.73 -14.22 10.22
CA ASP A 13 -15.98 -13.71 9.07
C ASP A 13 -14.61 -13.17 9.48
N GLU A 14 -14.51 -12.53 10.65
CA GLU A 14 -13.24 -12.12 11.24
C GLU A 14 -12.34 -13.34 11.52
N ASN A 15 -12.91 -14.40 12.11
CA ASN A 15 -12.18 -15.64 12.37
C ASN A 15 -11.65 -16.28 11.09
N LYS A 16 -12.46 -16.31 10.01
CA LYS A 16 -12.02 -16.79 8.69
C LYS A 16 -10.88 -15.93 8.11
N LEU A 17 -10.97 -14.60 8.21
CA LEU A 17 -9.92 -13.69 7.73
C LEU A 17 -8.61 -13.86 8.51
N ILE A 18 -8.68 -14.03 9.83
CA ILE A 18 -7.52 -14.29 10.68
C ILE A 18 -6.87 -15.62 10.29
N ALA A 19 -7.67 -16.67 10.08
CA ALA A 19 -7.16 -17.97 9.66
C ALA A 19 -6.38 -17.87 8.34
N GLN A 20 -6.94 -17.20 7.33
CA GLN A 20 -6.27 -16.98 6.03
C GLN A 20 -4.97 -16.18 6.16
N ARG A 21 -4.94 -15.13 6.99
CA ARG A 21 -3.72 -14.35 7.23
C ARG A 21 -2.62 -15.19 7.87
N ARG A 22 -2.98 -16.06 8.82
CA ARG A 22 -2.04 -16.98 9.47
C ARG A 22 -1.49 -18.02 8.51
N GLU A 23 -2.34 -18.58 7.66
CA GLU A 23 -1.93 -19.54 6.63
C GLU A 23 -0.92 -18.91 5.67
N LYS A 24 -1.21 -17.71 5.15
CA LYS A 24 -0.28 -16.95 4.29
C LYS A 24 1.05 -16.65 4.99
N LEU A 25 1.00 -16.31 6.29
CA LEU A 25 2.21 -16.07 7.08
C LEU A 25 3.04 -17.36 7.25
N GLN A 26 2.41 -18.50 7.46
CA GLN A 26 3.11 -19.79 7.56
C GLN A 26 3.80 -20.15 6.24
N GLN A 27 3.11 -19.97 5.10
CA GLN A 27 3.67 -20.19 3.78
C GLN A 27 4.88 -19.26 3.53
N LEU A 28 4.77 -17.98 3.89
CA LEU A 28 5.88 -17.03 3.79
C LEU A 28 7.10 -17.45 4.63
N ARG A 29 6.89 -17.93 5.86
CA ARG A 29 7.97 -18.42 6.74
C ARG A 29 8.70 -19.64 6.20
N GLN A 30 8.03 -20.49 5.42
CA GLN A 30 8.66 -21.65 4.78
C GLN A 30 9.55 -21.25 3.60
N GLN A 31 9.18 -20.17 2.89
CA GLN A 31 9.89 -19.72 1.69
C GLN A 31 11.01 -18.73 2.00
N ARG A 32 10.86 -17.89 3.03
CA ARG A 32 11.80 -16.82 3.37
C ARG A 32 11.62 -16.31 4.80
N GLU A 33 12.49 -15.40 5.22
CA GLU A 33 12.26 -14.61 6.43
C GLU A 33 10.97 -13.80 6.30
N ALA A 34 10.01 -14.04 7.19
CA ALA A 34 8.65 -13.51 7.05
C ALA A 34 8.53 -12.02 7.37
N PHE A 35 9.48 -11.46 8.11
CA PHE A 35 9.53 -10.05 8.50
C PHE A 35 10.92 -9.49 8.22
N PRO A 36 11.27 -9.32 6.93
CA PRO A 36 12.56 -8.76 6.58
C PRO A 36 12.58 -7.26 6.93
N ASN A 37 13.77 -6.77 7.27
CA ASN A 37 14.03 -5.36 7.57
C ASN A 37 15.12 -4.78 6.65
N ASP A 38 15.17 -5.27 5.42
CA ASP A 38 16.13 -4.93 4.38
C ASP A 38 15.65 -3.77 3.48
N PHE A 39 14.36 -3.44 3.52
CA PHE A 39 13.79 -2.41 2.67
C PHE A 39 14.10 -0.99 3.18
N GLU A 40 14.89 -0.26 2.41
CA GLU A 40 15.18 1.16 2.64
C GLU A 40 14.33 2.05 1.72
N ARG A 41 13.40 2.80 2.33
CA ARG A 41 12.67 3.85 1.60
C ARG A 41 13.61 5.02 1.30
N LYS A 42 13.49 5.60 0.10
CA LYS A 42 14.27 6.79 -0.31
C LYS A 42 13.46 8.08 -0.33
N HIS A 43 12.13 7.97 -0.44
CA HIS A 43 11.24 9.12 -0.58
C HIS A 43 10.05 9.02 0.38
N ARG A 44 9.48 10.17 0.72
CA ARG A 44 8.21 10.27 1.46
C ARG A 44 7.09 10.64 0.52
N SER A 45 5.89 10.13 0.80
CA SER A 45 4.68 10.42 0.04
C SER A 45 4.37 11.92 -0.04
N ALA A 46 4.52 12.65 1.07
CA ALA A 46 4.25 14.09 1.10
C ALA A 46 5.23 14.88 0.23
N GLU A 47 6.53 14.56 0.30
CA GLU A 47 7.57 15.23 -0.49
C GLU A 47 7.37 14.99 -1.99
N LEU A 48 7.00 13.77 -2.39
CA LEU A 48 6.72 13.46 -3.78
C LEU A 48 5.48 14.19 -4.29
N ILE A 49 4.43 14.31 -3.47
CA ILE A 49 3.26 15.11 -3.85
C ILE A 49 3.70 16.56 -4.01
N GLU A 50 4.32 17.18 -3.01
CA GLU A 50 4.76 18.59 -3.10
C GLU A 50 5.68 18.88 -4.31
N GLU A 51 6.58 17.96 -4.67
CA GLU A 51 7.50 18.15 -5.79
C GLU A 51 6.87 17.93 -7.18
N PHE A 52 5.80 17.12 -7.25
CA PHE A 52 5.21 16.65 -8.51
C PHE A 52 3.76 17.10 -8.74
N ASP A 53 3.08 17.69 -7.75
CA ASP A 53 1.68 18.13 -7.87
C ASP A 53 1.51 19.25 -8.90
N ASP A 54 2.54 20.09 -9.04
CA ASP A 54 2.56 21.20 -10.01
C ASP A 54 3.02 20.79 -11.42
N LYS A 55 3.42 19.52 -11.64
CA LYS A 55 3.97 19.06 -12.92
C LYS A 55 2.93 18.34 -13.77
N ASP A 56 2.95 18.63 -15.06
CA ASP A 56 2.04 17.99 -16.00
C ASP A 56 2.48 16.57 -16.37
N ALA A 57 1.53 15.77 -16.86
CA ALA A 57 1.76 14.37 -17.21
C ALA A 57 2.92 14.17 -18.21
N ASP A 58 3.13 15.11 -19.13
CA ASP A 58 4.22 15.01 -20.11
C ASP A 58 5.59 15.39 -19.51
N GLU A 59 5.62 16.29 -18.53
CA GLU A 59 6.85 16.63 -17.80
C GLU A 59 7.28 15.46 -16.90
N LEU A 60 6.33 14.82 -16.22
CA LEU A 60 6.59 13.62 -15.41
C LEU A 60 7.12 12.45 -16.24
N LYS A 61 6.58 12.24 -17.45
CA LYS A 61 7.08 11.22 -18.39
C LYS A 61 8.52 11.50 -18.83
N GLN A 62 8.87 12.77 -19.07
CA GLN A 62 10.24 13.15 -19.45
C GLN A 62 11.21 13.01 -18.29
N LEU A 63 10.79 13.37 -17.07
CA LEU A 63 11.63 13.31 -15.89
C LEU A 63 11.97 11.86 -15.52
N ALA A 64 11.04 10.93 -15.74
CA ALA A 64 11.21 9.49 -15.53
C ALA A 64 11.86 9.16 -14.17
N SER A 65 11.52 9.91 -13.12
CA SER A 65 12.18 9.82 -11.82
C SER A 65 11.69 8.59 -11.05
N PRO A 66 12.56 7.63 -10.70
CA PRO A 66 12.17 6.46 -9.93
C PRO A 66 11.96 6.83 -8.46
N ALA A 67 10.75 6.60 -7.95
CA ALA A 67 10.43 6.75 -6.54
C ALA A 67 10.48 5.41 -5.79
N VAL A 68 10.93 5.45 -4.53
CA VAL A 68 10.98 4.29 -3.61
C VAL A 68 10.31 4.69 -2.30
N VAL A 69 9.13 4.12 -2.05
CA VAL A 69 8.28 4.43 -0.89
C VAL A 69 7.86 3.14 -0.16
N ALA A 70 7.54 3.26 1.13
CA ALA A 70 6.98 2.17 1.93
C ALA A 70 5.93 2.69 2.89
N GLY A 71 4.87 1.89 3.09
CA GLY A 71 3.78 2.24 3.98
C GLY A 71 2.75 1.11 4.11
N ARG A 72 1.63 1.43 4.76
CA ARG A 72 0.49 0.51 4.91
C ARG A 72 -0.37 0.55 3.65
N ILE A 73 -0.72 -0.62 3.12
CA ILE A 73 -1.74 -0.74 2.07
C ILE A 73 -3.11 -0.44 2.68
N ILE A 74 -3.78 0.60 2.20
CA ILE A 74 -5.12 1.03 2.66
C ILE A 74 -6.21 0.48 1.75
N ARG A 75 -6.00 0.51 0.43
CA ARG A 75 -6.95 0.00 -0.56
C ARG A 75 -6.21 -0.69 -1.68
N MET A 76 -6.81 -1.75 -2.21
CA MET A 76 -6.40 -2.35 -3.48
C MET A 76 -7.62 -2.30 -4.42
N ARG A 77 -7.46 -1.65 -5.57
CA ARG A 77 -8.50 -1.46 -6.59
C ARG A 77 -7.95 -1.96 -7.93
N GLY A 78 -8.09 -3.26 -8.18
CA GLY A 78 -7.56 -3.88 -9.40
C GLY A 78 -6.03 -3.71 -9.48
N PRO A 79 -5.49 -3.09 -10.55
CA PRO A 79 -4.05 -2.87 -10.69
C PRO A 79 -3.52 -1.71 -9.82
N PHE A 80 -4.39 -0.92 -9.18
CA PHE A 80 -3.99 0.24 -8.38
C PHE A 80 -3.97 -0.09 -6.88
N VAL A 81 -2.96 0.41 -6.18
CA VAL A 81 -2.79 0.20 -4.73
C VAL A 81 -2.57 1.53 -4.06
N VAL A 82 -3.35 1.82 -3.02
CA VAL A 82 -3.15 3.03 -2.21
C VAL A 82 -2.34 2.67 -0.98
N ILE A 83 -1.20 3.34 -0.81
CA ILE A 83 -0.24 3.15 0.29
C ILE A 83 -0.22 4.41 1.17
N GLN A 84 -0.09 4.23 2.49
CA GLN A 84 0.04 5.30 3.49
C GLN A 84 1.34 5.16 4.29
N ASP A 85 2.26 6.12 4.17
CA ASP A 85 3.62 6.07 4.74
C ASP A 85 3.77 6.82 6.10
N GLY A 86 2.66 7.37 6.61
CA GLY A 86 2.58 8.15 7.85
C GLY A 86 2.56 9.67 7.61
N TYR A 87 3.06 10.14 6.48
CA TYR A 87 3.07 11.56 6.09
C TYR A 87 1.98 11.88 5.07
N GLY A 88 1.60 10.90 4.25
CA GLY A 88 0.53 11.06 3.28
C GLY A 88 -0.03 9.73 2.77
N GLN A 89 -0.90 9.83 1.78
CA GLN A 89 -1.39 8.70 0.99
C GLN A 89 -0.95 8.88 -0.46
N MET A 90 -0.48 7.81 -1.10
CA MET A 90 -0.21 7.80 -2.54
C MET A 90 -0.82 6.57 -3.21
N GLN A 91 -1.11 6.71 -4.50
CA GLN A 91 -1.64 5.68 -5.38
C GLN A 91 -0.59 5.29 -6.43
#